data_AF-A0A935KWD8-F1
#
_entry.id   AF-A0A935KWD8-F1
#
_cell.length_a   1.000
_cell.length_b   1.000
_cell.length_c   1.000
_cell.angle_alpha   90.00
_cell.angle_beta   90.00
_cell.angle_gamma   90.00
#
_symmetry.space_group_name_H-M   'P 1'
#
loop_
_entity.id
_entity.type
_entity.pdbx_description
1 polymer ?
#
loop_
_entity_poly.entity_id
_entity_poly.type
_entity_poly.pdbx_seq_one_letter_code
_entity_poly.pdbx_strand_id
1 'polypeptide(L)'
;MDISSLTNPVVHFYSSYRTFTTEDDSIEVLVSTDGGLTFFSASTVYNKANSSVPSLATRPPASAAFAPDSSIQWRHETISLANVAGSENVIIGFRAKSGYGNNAWIDNVIVTDVSSLCTDAVTVPGTYNCNSLLSLNFVTVGLNIGGYTGTGSPTKPLEKEDVFGTFESMNGGGRVNVTSAIQTDNPTGGDVAVSQHTSSYPPSVAAVQIATNSTATTNDGSIFTPIVIYPNFWFTTTYTGNDKLGYATYDVSIDLDGLTLPNPDRVYIMKRADMTDSWQCQNTTRAGNILTVSGLNIFCDFVLAGNDQPSPVELASFVSVINGREVTLIWSTSSETNNSGFDIERTSVNGNWSKIGFIPGNGTTSSPVSYSFADRGLNSGIYNYRLRQIDFNGNFAYHNLSNDVNIGIPEKYSLSQNYPNPFNPSTKINYDLPVDGKVSIRLFDISGKEVATLVNEVKTAGYHTVQFNAANLPSGAYFYIINAGSFSDTKKLVLLK
;
A
#
# COMPACT_ATOMS: atom_id res chain seq x y z
N MET A 1 -20.62 -9.36 9.16
CA MET A 1 -19.28 -9.29 8.59
C MET A 1 -18.54 -10.57 8.95
N ASP A 2 -17.68 -11.03 8.06
CA ASP A 2 -16.80 -12.17 8.29
C ASP A 2 -15.46 -11.65 8.83
N ILE A 3 -15.08 -12.07 10.03
CA ILE A 3 -13.79 -11.76 10.67
C ILE A 3 -13.00 -13.02 10.98
N SER A 4 -13.30 -14.13 10.31
CA SER A 4 -12.65 -15.42 10.52
C SER A 4 -11.13 -15.39 10.25
N SER A 5 -10.68 -14.46 9.42
CA SER A 5 -9.26 -14.25 9.10
C SER A 5 -8.54 -13.29 10.05
N LEU A 6 -9.25 -12.59 10.94
CA LEU A 6 -8.64 -11.61 11.83
C LEU A 6 -8.16 -12.28 13.13
N THR A 7 -6.89 -12.06 13.49
CA THR A 7 -6.25 -12.70 14.65
C THR A 7 -6.47 -11.89 15.93
N ASN A 8 -6.34 -10.56 15.86
CA ASN A 8 -6.64 -9.61 16.94
C ASN A 8 -7.57 -8.52 16.39
N PRO A 9 -8.87 -8.81 16.22
CA PRO A 9 -9.80 -7.84 15.67
C PRO A 9 -10.07 -6.70 16.66
N VAL A 10 -10.13 -5.49 16.13
CA VAL A 10 -10.44 -4.24 16.86
C VAL A 10 -11.45 -3.44 16.05
N VAL A 11 -12.40 -2.80 16.72
CA VAL A 11 -13.28 -1.78 16.11
C VAL A 11 -12.82 -0.38 16.50
N HIS A 12 -12.60 0.43 15.47
CA HIS A 12 -12.29 1.85 15.51
C HIS A 12 -13.53 2.64 15.12
N PHE A 13 -13.86 3.70 15.85
CA PHE A 13 -14.95 4.61 15.46
C PHE A 13 -14.79 5.98 16.11
N TYR A 14 -15.37 7.00 15.50
CA TYR A 14 -15.41 8.34 16.08
C TYR A 14 -16.76 8.56 16.74
N SER A 15 -16.75 9.20 17.91
CA SER A 15 -17.96 9.57 18.64
C SER A 15 -17.96 11.06 18.98
N SER A 16 -19.13 11.70 18.92
CA SER A 16 -19.34 13.05 19.41
C SER A 16 -20.63 13.11 20.20
N TYR A 17 -20.58 13.74 21.37
CA TYR A 17 -21.72 13.75 22.27
C TYR A 17 -21.80 15.01 23.12
N ARG A 18 -23.03 15.50 23.30
CA ARG A 18 -23.37 16.64 24.15
C ARG A 18 -24.65 16.36 24.93
N THR A 19 -24.59 16.37 26.26
CA THR A 19 -25.80 16.23 27.08
C THR A 19 -26.69 17.47 26.98
N PHE A 20 -27.98 17.29 27.24
CA PHE A 20 -28.91 18.41 27.35
C PHE A 20 -28.69 19.17 28.68
N THR A 21 -28.64 18.43 29.79
CA THR A 21 -28.25 18.88 31.14
C THR A 21 -27.30 17.87 31.82
N THR A 22 -27.77 17.09 32.79
CA THR A 22 -27.01 16.11 33.58
C THR A 22 -27.56 14.70 33.43
N GLU A 23 -28.22 14.40 32.30
CA GLU A 23 -28.78 13.08 32.04
C GLU A 23 -27.67 12.04 31.96
N ASP A 24 -27.94 10.84 32.46
CA ASP A 24 -27.01 9.72 32.42
C ASP A 24 -27.15 8.95 31.10
N ASP A 25 -26.84 9.65 30.02
CA ASP A 25 -26.87 9.11 28.67
C ASP A 25 -25.62 8.25 28.44
N SER A 26 -25.76 7.16 27.69
CA SER A 26 -24.64 6.26 27.40
C SER A 26 -24.63 5.79 25.96
N ILE A 27 -23.44 5.38 25.51
CA ILE A 27 -23.25 4.65 24.27
C ILE A 27 -22.70 3.27 24.59
N GLU A 28 -23.27 2.24 23.97
CA GLU A 28 -22.79 0.88 24.06
C GLU A 28 -22.40 0.35 22.69
N VAL A 29 -21.30 -0.41 22.64
CA VAL A 29 -20.98 -1.27 21.51
C VAL A 29 -21.33 -2.70 21.89
N LEU A 30 -22.14 -3.32 21.04
CA LEU A 30 -22.66 -4.67 21.18
C LEU A 30 -22.14 -5.53 20.03
N VAL A 31 -21.94 -6.81 20.29
CA VAL A 31 -21.56 -7.78 19.26
C VAL A 31 -22.57 -8.92 19.22
N SER A 32 -22.86 -9.46 18.04
CA SER A 32 -23.63 -10.70 17.88
C SER A 32 -22.88 -11.63 16.92
N THR A 33 -22.81 -12.91 17.27
CA THR A 33 -22.21 -13.97 16.44
C THR A 33 -23.27 -14.92 15.84
N ASP A 34 -24.56 -14.63 16.05
CA ASP A 34 -25.70 -15.49 15.71
C ASP A 34 -26.67 -14.82 14.74
N GLY A 35 -26.18 -13.89 13.92
CA GLY A 35 -26.99 -13.17 12.94
C GLY A 35 -27.93 -12.13 13.56
N GLY A 36 -27.66 -11.70 14.79
CA GLY A 36 -28.39 -10.64 15.48
C GLY A 36 -29.55 -11.11 16.35
N LEU A 37 -29.63 -12.42 16.63
CA LEU A 37 -30.66 -12.99 17.48
C LEU A 37 -30.39 -12.70 18.96
N THR A 38 -29.12 -12.65 19.38
CA THR A 38 -28.72 -12.25 20.73
C THR A 38 -27.81 -11.01 20.70
N PHE A 39 -28.32 -9.88 21.20
CA PHE A 39 -27.57 -8.62 21.35
C PHE A 39 -27.47 -8.13 22.80
N PHE A 40 -28.38 -8.56 23.67
CA PHE A 40 -28.71 -7.80 24.86
C PHE A 40 -28.29 -8.53 26.14
N SER A 41 -27.23 -8.00 26.77
CA SER A 41 -26.67 -8.25 28.12
C SER A 41 -25.37 -9.05 28.23
N ALA A 42 -25.13 -10.09 27.42
CA ALA A 42 -23.87 -10.85 27.46
C ALA A 42 -22.80 -10.39 26.44
N SER A 43 -23.19 -9.49 25.52
CA SER A 43 -22.40 -9.16 24.33
C SER A 43 -21.99 -7.69 24.24
N THR A 44 -22.17 -6.92 25.33
CA THR A 44 -21.64 -5.56 25.44
C THR A 44 -20.13 -5.63 25.60
N VAL A 45 -19.40 -5.01 24.66
CA VAL A 45 -17.93 -4.92 24.68
C VAL A 45 -17.45 -3.53 25.06
N TYR A 46 -18.34 -2.54 25.04
CA TYR A 46 -18.08 -1.17 25.43
C TYR A 46 -19.34 -0.53 26.00
N ASN A 47 -19.21 0.25 27.07
CA ASN A 47 -20.28 1.07 27.62
C ASN A 47 -19.69 2.32 28.26
N LYS A 48 -19.96 3.49 27.67
CA LYS A 48 -19.48 4.79 28.19
C LYS A 48 -20.66 5.70 28.44
N ALA A 49 -20.76 6.20 29.67
CA ALA A 49 -21.89 7.01 30.13
C ALA A 49 -21.46 8.47 30.33
N ASN A 50 -22.41 9.39 30.45
CA ASN A 50 -22.10 10.77 30.84
C ASN A 50 -21.46 10.82 32.24
N SER A 51 -21.90 9.93 33.13
CA SER A 51 -21.35 9.80 34.48
C SER A 51 -20.02 9.04 34.56
N SER A 52 -19.58 8.37 33.49
CA SER A 52 -18.30 7.67 33.50
C SER A 52 -17.15 8.68 33.58
N VAL A 53 -15.99 8.20 34.03
CA VAL A 53 -14.77 8.99 34.02
C VAL A 53 -13.73 8.20 33.26
N PRO A 54 -13.32 8.66 32.07
CA PRO A 54 -13.80 9.87 31.38
C PRO A 54 -15.24 9.76 30.87
N SER A 55 -15.94 10.91 30.77
CA SER A 55 -17.35 10.95 30.39
C SER A 55 -17.55 10.73 28.89
N LEU A 56 -18.73 10.24 28.50
CA LEU A 56 -19.15 10.21 27.11
C LEU A 56 -19.13 11.61 26.47
N ALA A 57 -19.43 12.66 27.22
CA ALA A 57 -19.55 14.03 26.72
C ALA A 57 -18.23 14.56 26.15
N THR A 58 -18.24 14.92 24.86
CA THR A 58 -17.14 15.62 24.18
C THR A 58 -17.34 17.14 24.20
N ARG A 59 -18.54 17.61 24.54
CA ARG A 59 -18.88 19.04 24.72
C ARG A 59 -19.62 19.30 26.04
N PRO A 60 -19.51 20.51 26.61
CA PRO A 60 -20.32 20.91 27.76
C PRO A 60 -21.82 20.86 27.47
N PRO A 61 -22.67 20.56 28.47
CA PRO A 61 -24.12 20.48 28.29
C PRO A 61 -24.74 21.73 27.67
N ALA A 62 -25.78 21.58 26.84
CA ALA A 62 -26.69 22.68 26.54
C ALA A 62 -28.04 22.22 25.99
N SER A 63 -29.02 23.12 26.08
CA SER A 63 -30.38 22.91 25.63
C SER A 63 -30.62 23.06 24.12
N ALA A 64 -29.59 23.40 23.34
CA ALA A 64 -29.69 23.54 21.89
C ALA A 64 -29.41 22.19 21.21
N ALA A 65 -30.06 21.96 20.05
CA ALA A 65 -29.73 20.81 19.20
C ALA A 65 -28.23 20.81 18.86
N PHE A 66 -27.63 19.62 18.85
CA PHE A 66 -26.21 19.44 18.62
C PHE A 66 -25.96 18.59 17.38
N ALA A 67 -25.22 19.15 16.43
CA ALA A 67 -24.61 18.43 15.32
C ALA A 67 -23.13 18.85 15.27
N PRO A 68 -22.19 17.90 15.24
CA PRO A 68 -20.77 18.23 15.20
C PRO A 68 -20.38 18.85 13.86
N ASP A 69 -19.67 19.97 13.91
CA ASP A 69 -19.30 20.79 12.74
C ASP A 69 -17.78 20.98 12.56
N SER A 70 -16.99 20.36 13.44
CA SER A 70 -15.52 20.51 13.46
C SER A 70 -14.87 19.26 14.05
N SER A 71 -13.68 18.92 13.57
CA SER A 71 -12.92 17.72 14.00
C SER A 71 -12.62 17.70 15.50
N ILE A 72 -12.38 18.86 16.12
CA ILE A 72 -12.14 18.99 17.57
C ILE A 72 -13.33 18.58 18.45
N GLN A 73 -14.51 18.33 17.87
CA GLN A 73 -15.71 17.91 18.60
C GLN A 73 -15.85 16.39 18.70
N TRP A 74 -15.01 15.66 17.97
CA TRP A 74 -15.03 14.21 17.87
C TRP A 74 -13.93 13.60 18.72
N ARG A 75 -14.20 12.41 19.25
CA ARG A 75 -13.24 11.55 19.95
C ARG A 75 -13.16 10.21 19.22
N HIS A 76 -11.94 9.72 19.03
CA HIS A 76 -11.70 8.38 18.49
C HIS A 76 -11.75 7.35 19.62
N GLU A 77 -12.53 6.29 19.42
CA GLU A 77 -12.66 5.14 20.31
C GLU A 77 -12.02 3.90 19.67
N THR A 78 -11.44 3.01 20.47
CA THR A 78 -10.79 1.78 20.00
C THR A 78 -11.11 0.64 20.94
N ILE A 79 -11.86 -0.35 20.44
CA ILE A 79 -12.43 -1.43 21.26
C ILE A 79 -11.97 -2.78 20.74
N SER A 80 -11.44 -3.60 21.63
CA SER A 80 -11.07 -4.99 21.32
C SER A 80 -12.30 -5.83 21.00
N LEU A 81 -12.23 -6.62 19.93
CA LEU A 81 -13.20 -7.66 19.58
C LEU A 81 -12.61 -9.07 19.77
N ALA A 82 -11.55 -9.21 20.56
CA ALA A 82 -10.86 -10.48 20.76
C ALA A 82 -11.80 -11.61 21.26
N ASN A 83 -12.87 -11.27 21.97
CA ASN A 83 -13.88 -12.22 22.44
C ASN A 83 -14.69 -12.88 21.30
N VAL A 84 -14.65 -12.34 20.09
CA VAL A 84 -15.32 -12.88 18.90
C VAL A 84 -14.36 -13.13 17.73
N ALA A 85 -13.05 -13.11 17.98
CA ALA A 85 -12.03 -13.40 16.96
C ALA A 85 -12.27 -14.75 16.28
N GLY A 86 -11.99 -14.84 14.98
CA GLY A 86 -12.21 -16.06 14.20
C GLY A 86 -13.67 -16.36 13.83
N SER A 87 -14.62 -15.48 14.16
CA SER A 87 -16.04 -15.69 13.84
C SER A 87 -16.42 -15.27 12.41
N GLU A 88 -17.18 -16.10 11.72
CA GLU A 88 -17.61 -15.87 10.32
C GLU A 88 -18.83 -14.93 10.19
N ASN A 89 -19.64 -14.79 11.23
CA ASN A 89 -20.92 -14.07 11.18
C ASN A 89 -21.07 -13.09 12.34
N VAL A 90 -20.30 -12.01 12.31
CA VAL A 90 -20.32 -10.98 13.36
C VAL A 90 -21.17 -9.78 12.95
N ILE A 91 -22.01 -9.29 13.84
CA ILE A 91 -22.70 -8.00 13.72
C ILE A 91 -22.26 -7.11 14.87
N ILE A 92 -21.87 -5.87 14.56
CA ILE A 92 -21.59 -4.84 15.55
C ILE A 92 -22.80 -3.90 15.60
N GLY A 93 -23.34 -3.69 16.80
CA GLY A 93 -24.44 -2.77 17.06
C GLY A 93 -23.99 -1.63 17.96
N PHE A 94 -24.42 -0.41 17.63
CA PHE A 94 -24.27 0.75 18.50
C PHE A 94 -25.61 1.09 19.13
N ARG A 95 -25.66 1.20 20.45
CA ARG A 95 -26.88 1.56 21.18
C ARG A 95 -26.64 2.82 21.98
N ALA A 96 -27.28 3.92 21.57
CA ALA A 96 -27.39 5.11 22.38
C ALA A 96 -28.56 4.96 23.37
N LYS A 97 -28.30 5.18 24.65
CA LYS A 97 -29.30 5.34 25.70
C LYS A 97 -29.35 6.82 26.03
N SER A 98 -30.52 7.44 25.88
CA SER A 98 -30.69 8.84 26.21
C SER A 98 -31.91 9.07 27.07
N GLY A 99 -31.77 9.92 28.08
CA GLY A 99 -32.87 10.43 28.89
C GLY A 99 -33.66 11.53 28.18
N TYR A 100 -33.02 12.40 27.39
CA TYR A 100 -33.68 13.52 26.68
C TYR A 100 -32.94 13.93 25.40
N GLY A 101 -33.44 13.49 24.25
CA GLY A 101 -32.94 13.87 22.92
C GLY A 101 -31.64 13.14 22.52
N ASN A 102 -31.54 12.68 21.27
CA ASN A 102 -30.34 12.02 20.81
C ASN A 102 -29.32 13.02 20.26
N ASN A 103 -28.32 13.36 21.07
CA ASN A 103 -27.17 14.19 20.67
C ASN A 103 -25.88 13.36 20.46
N ALA A 104 -26.01 12.03 20.29
CA ALA A 104 -24.89 11.14 20.03
C ALA A 104 -24.70 10.90 18.53
N TRP A 105 -23.48 11.17 18.07
CA TRP A 105 -23.06 10.98 16.69
C TRP A 105 -21.93 9.96 16.64
N ILE A 106 -21.96 9.10 15.63
CA ILE A 106 -20.96 8.07 15.37
C ILE A 106 -20.58 8.18 13.91
N ASP A 107 -19.29 8.13 13.63
CA ASP A 107 -18.78 8.14 12.26
C ASP A 107 -17.55 7.22 12.13
N ASN A 108 -17.13 6.95 10.89
CA ASN A 108 -15.87 6.30 10.58
C ASN A 108 -15.67 4.95 11.30
N VAL A 109 -16.71 4.10 11.30
CA VAL A 109 -16.66 2.77 11.90
C VAL A 109 -15.85 1.82 11.02
N ILE A 110 -14.75 1.29 11.56
CA ILE A 110 -13.84 0.40 10.86
C ILE A 110 -13.50 -0.78 11.76
N VAL A 111 -13.46 -1.98 11.20
CA VAL A 111 -12.93 -3.17 11.88
C VAL A 111 -11.63 -3.57 11.21
N THR A 112 -10.56 -3.67 11.99
CA THR A 112 -9.22 -4.01 11.51
C THR A 112 -8.61 -5.12 12.34
N ASP A 113 -7.66 -5.84 11.75
CA ASP A 113 -6.78 -6.75 12.49
C ASP A 113 -5.51 -6.01 12.89
N VAL A 114 -5.16 -6.09 14.17
CA VAL A 114 -3.96 -5.44 14.72
C VAL A 114 -2.91 -6.48 15.10
N SER A 115 -1.63 -6.09 15.06
CA SER A 115 -0.55 -6.94 15.58
C SER A 115 -0.55 -6.96 17.11
N SER A 116 -0.90 -5.84 17.73
CA SER A 116 -1.09 -5.70 19.16
C SER A 116 -2.01 -4.52 19.46
N LEU A 117 -2.88 -4.69 20.46
CA LEU A 117 -3.62 -3.60 21.11
C LEU A 117 -3.12 -3.51 22.55
N CYS A 118 -2.75 -2.31 22.95
CA CYS A 118 -2.33 -2.00 24.31
C CYS A 118 -3.09 -0.79 24.84
N THR A 119 -3.44 -0.82 26.11
CA THR A 119 -4.22 0.20 26.80
C THR A 119 -3.58 0.51 28.14
N ASP A 120 -3.26 1.77 28.40
CA ASP A 120 -2.66 2.22 29.67
C ASP A 120 -3.42 3.41 30.25
N ALA A 121 -3.53 3.42 31.58
CA ALA A 121 -4.12 4.53 32.32
C ALA A 121 -3.12 5.69 32.43
N VAL A 122 -3.47 6.86 31.87
CA VAL A 122 -2.68 8.10 31.94
C VAL A 122 -3.27 9.03 32.98
N THR A 123 -2.61 9.10 34.14
CA THR A 123 -3.04 9.89 35.30
C THR A 123 -2.11 11.05 35.63
N VAL A 124 -0.90 11.09 35.05
CA VAL A 124 0.09 12.13 35.27
C VAL A 124 0.92 12.34 33.99
N PRO A 125 1.57 13.51 33.81
CA PRO A 125 2.60 13.66 32.79
C PRO A 125 3.71 12.61 32.95
N GLY A 126 4.21 12.09 31.83
CA GLY A 126 5.20 11.02 31.84
C GLY A 126 5.23 10.23 30.53
N THR A 127 6.16 9.28 30.46
CA THR A 127 6.31 8.38 29.30
C THR A 127 5.51 7.10 29.52
N TYR A 128 4.67 6.79 28.54
CA TYR A 128 3.81 5.62 28.50
C TYR A 128 4.23 4.75 27.32
N ASN A 129 4.76 3.56 27.63
CA ASN A 129 5.20 2.59 26.64
C ASN A 129 4.07 1.62 26.37
N CYS A 130 3.17 2.01 25.48
CA CYS A 130 2.00 1.21 25.17
C CYS A 130 2.44 -0.13 24.53
N ASN A 131 3.46 -0.10 23.66
CA ASN A 131 4.13 -1.31 23.17
C ASN A 131 5.65 -1.12 23.06
N SER A 132 6.37 -2.13 22.56
CA SER A 132 7.83 -2.11 22.46
C SER A 132 8.38 -1.17 21.39
N LEU A 133 7.54 -0.70 20.45
CA LEU A 133 7.95 0.13 19.32
C LEU A 133 7.52 1.58 19.46
N LEU A 134 6.41 1.87 20.15
CA LEU A 134 5.86 3.21 20.27
C LEU A 134 5.67 3.58 21.74
N SER A 135 6.25 4.74 22.09
CA SER A 135 6.07 5.38 23.37
C SER A 135 5.46 6.78 23.19
N LEU A 136 4.58 7.14 24.12
CA LEU A 136 3.91 8.43 24.16
C LEU A 136 4.37 9.17 25.41
N ASN A 137 5.02 10.31 25.23
CA ASN A 137 5.46 11.14 26.34
C ASN A 137 4.47 12.29 26.55
N PHE A 138 3.61 12.16 27.54
CA PHE A 138 2.65 13.19 27.90
C PHE A 138 3.35 14.33 28.65
N VAL A 139 3.38 15.51 28.04
CA VAL A 139 3.96 16.73 28.62
C VAL A 139 2.94 17.41 29.54
N THR A 140 1.68 17.41 29.10
CA THR A 140 0.57 17.97 29.86
C THR A 140 -0.60 17.01 29.79
N VAL A 141 -1.24 16.77 30.94
CA VAL A 141 -2.47 15.96 31.03
C VAL A 141 -3.55 16.86 31.59
N GLY A 142 -4.69 16.95 30.89
CA GLY A 142 -5.86 17.66 31.40
C GLY A 142 -6.45 16.93 32.61
N LEU A 143 -5.98 17.26 33.80
CA LEU A 143 -6.58 16.76 35.04
C LEU A 143 -7.87 17.54 35.34
N ASN A 144 -8.88 16.79 35.79
CA ASN A 144 -10.22 17.29 36.15
C ASN A 144 -10.18 18.68 36.83
N ILE A 145 -10.77 19.70 36.18
CA ILE A 145 -11.17 20.93 36.86
C ILE A 145 -12.46 20.62 37.61
N GLY A 146 -12.38 20.63 38.93
CA GLY A 146 -13.53 20.50 39.82
C GLY A 146 -14.65 21.48 39.44
N GLY A 147 -15.83 20.92 39.20
CA GLY A 147 -17.04 21.66 38.86
C GLY A 147 -18.33 21.02 39.36
N TYR A 148 -18.25 19.99 40.21
CA TYR A 148 -19.38 19.52 41.00
C TYR A 148 -19.17 19.93 42.45
N THR A 149 -19.78 21.05 42.85
CA THR A 149 -19.87 21.48 44.26
C THR A 149 -20.98 20.71 44.99
N GLY A 150 -20.98 19.38 44.86
CA GLY A 150 -21.75 18.50 45.73
C GLY A 150 -20.85 18.12 46.90
N THR A 151 -21.16 18.58 48.11
CA THR A 151 -20.42 18.22 49.32
C THR A 151 -20.61 16.73 49.64
N GLY A 152 -19.72 15.91 49.10
CA GLY A 152 -19.61 14.48 49.40
C GLY A 152 -18.18 14.04 49.10
N SER A 153 -17.41 13.74 50.14
CA SER A 153 -16.03 13.26 50.03
C SER A 153 -15.99 11.94 49.25
N PRO A 154 -15.04 11.72 48.32
CA PRO A 154 -14.87 10.40 47.71
C PRO A 154 -14.17 9.49 48.72
N THR A 155 -14.96 8.73 49.47
CA THR A 155 -14.47 7.59 50.27
C THR A 155 -14.96 6.30 49.64
N LYS A 156 -14.29 5.85 48.56
CA LYS A 156 -13.99 4.44 48.30
C LYS A 156 -13.17 4.29 47.01
N PRO A 157 -12.16 3.39 46.97
CA PRO A 157 -11.70 2.82 45.71
C PRO A 157 -12.86 2.04 45.09
N LEU A 158 -13.04 2.11 43.77
CA LEU A 158 -14.01 1.30 43.05
C LEU A 158 -13.60 -0.17 43.14
N GLU A 159 -14.11 -0.87 44.15
CA GLU A 159 -14.26 -2.32 44.06
C GLU A 159 -15.41 -2.65 43.11
N LYS A 160 -15.19 -3.71 42.37
CA LYS A 160 -16.14 -4.49 41.57
C LYS A 160 -17.53 -4.56 42.22
N GLU A 161 -18.55 -4.34 41.39
CA GLU A 161 -19.99 -4.38 41.66
C GLU A 161 -20.61 -3.17 42.38
N ASP A 162 -21.39 -2.40 41.62
CA ASP A 162 -22.74 -2.01 42.05
C ASP A 162 -23.70 -2.02 40.85
N VAL A 163 -24.54 -3.05 40.84
CA VAL A 163 -25.64 -3.32 39.93
C VAL A 163 -26.90 -2.74 40.58
N PHE A 164 -27.56 -1.72 40.01
CA PHE A 164 -29.00 -1.47 40.22
C PHE A 164 -29.63 -0.65 39.08
N GLY A 165 -30.75 -1.15 38.54
CA GLY A 165 -31.62 -0.41 37.61
C GLY A 165 -32.37 -1.30 36.62
N THR A 166 -33.59 -1.69 36.99
CA THR A 166 -34.46 -2.71 36.39
C THR A 166 -35.16 -2.32 35.08
N PHE A 167 -35.36 -3.30 34.19
CA PHE A 167 -36.64 -3.48 33.48
C PHE A 167 -37.06 -4.95 33.53
N GLU A 168 -38.34 -5.16 33.81
CA GLU A 168 -38.96 -6.46 34.05
C GLU A 168 -39.22 -7.28 32.78
N SER A 169 -38.94 -8.58 32.91
CA SER A 169 -39.55 -9.76 32.29
C SER A 169 -39.55 -9.92 30.76
N MET A 170 -38.86 -10.97 30.28
CA MET A 170 -39.55 -12.16 29.78
C MET A 170 -38.88 -13.42 30.33
N ASN A 171 -39.73 -14.36 30.75
CA ASN A 171 -39.49 -15.56 31.56
C ASN A 171 -38.25 -16.41 31.20
N GLY A 172 -37.56 -16.87 32.24
CA GLY A 172 -36.61 -17.99 32.17
C GLY A 172 -35.47 -17.85 33.17
N GLY A 173 -35.66 -18.37 34.38
CA GLY A 173 -34.68 -18.30 35.46
C GLY A 173 -33.35 -18.96 35.11
N GLY A 174 -32.29 -18.17 35.16
CA GLY A 174 -30.90 -18.60 35.07
C GLY A 174 -30.00 -17.37 35.09
N ARG A 175 -29.41 -17.04 36.25
CA ARG A 175 -28.43 -15.95 36.33
C ARG A 175 -27.15 -16.43 35.66
N VAL A 176 -26.83 -15.87 34.49
CA VAL A 176 -25.55 -16.11 33.82
C VAL A 176 -24.63 -14.94 34.17
N ASN A 177 -23.53 -15.26 34.85
CA ASN A 177 -22.46 -14.31 35.10
C ASN A 177 -21.81 -13.96 33.74
N VAL A 178 -21.85 -12.68 33.37
CA VAL A 178 -21.17 -12.19 32.16
C VAL A 178 -19.72 -11.92 32.52
N THR A 179 -18.82 -12.79 32.07
CA THR A 179 -17.37 -12.57 32.09
C THR A 179 -16.90 -12.21 30.69
N SER A 180 -17.07 -10.96 30.30
CA SER A 180 -16.25 -10.31 29.29
C SER A 180 -15.44 -9.21 29.97
N ALA A 181 -14.19 -9.01 29.53
CA ALA A 181 -13.33 -7.94 30.00
C ALA A 181 -13.87 -6.60 29.48
N ILE A 182 -14.85 -6.03 30.21
CA ILE A 182 -15.35 -4.68 29.97
C ILE A 182 -14.17 -3.72 30.15
N GLN A 183 -13.95 -2.82 29.18
CA GLN A 183 -12.98 -1.74 29.33
C GLN A 183 -13.38 -0.87 30.52
N THR A 184 -12.57 -0.87 31.57
CA THR A 184 -12.82 -0.08 32.79
C THR A 184 -12.18 1.29 32.62
N ASP A 185 -13.00 2.28 32.31
CA ASP A 185 -12.59 3.68 32.18
C ASP A 185 -11.94 4.22 33.48
N ASN A 186 -10.79 4.91 33.35
CA ASN A 186 -9.97 5.40 34.47
C ASN A 186 -10.54 6.65 35.18
N PRO A 187 -10.88 6.57 36.49
CA PRO A 187 -11.57 7.65 37.21
C PRO A 187 -10.73 8.88 37.59
N THR A 188 -9.41 8.84 37.34
CA THR A 188 -8.48 9.92 37.74
C THR A 188 -7.78 10.58 36.57
N GLY A 189 -8.07 10.17 35.33
CA GLY A 189 -7.39 10.62 34.12
C GLY A 189 -8.09 10.18 32.85
N GLY A 190 -7.31 9.86 31.82
CA GLY A 190 -7.77 9.17 30.62
C GLY A 190 -7.03 7.86 30.43
N ASP A 191 -7.47 7.08 29.47
CA ASP A 191 -6.78 5.88 29.00
C ASP A 191 -6.22 6.17 27.61
N VAL A 192 -4.96 5.79 27.40
CA VAL A 192 -4.35 5.82 26.08
C VAL A 192 -4.43 4.42 25.50
N ALA A 193 -4.88 4.31 24.25
CA ALA A 193 -4.80 3.07 23.52
C ALA A 193 -3.93 3.25 22.29
N VAL A 194 -3.10 2.24 22.02
CA VAL A 194 -2.29 2.17 20.81
C VAL A 194 -2.55 0.85 20.11
N SER A 195 -2.96 0.92 18.85
CA SER A 195 -3.05 -0.22 17.96
C SER A 195 -1.85 -0.18 17.01
N GLN A 196 -1.01 -1.20 17.05
CA GLN A 196 0.04 -1.38 16.05
C GLN A 196 -0.47 -2.25 14.91
N HIS A 197 -0.30 -1.79 13.69
CA HIS A 197 -0.75 -2.49 12.50
C HIS A 197 0.47 -2.93 11.66
N THR A 198 0.46 -4.18 11.21
CA THR A 198 1.50 -4.77 10.37
C THR A 198 0.99 -5.23 9.01
N SER A 199 -0.29 -4.99 8.73
CA SER A 199 -0.95 -5.33 7.48
C SER A 199 -1.03 -4.12 6.55
N SER A 200 -1.23 -4.36 5.26
CA SER A 200 -1.19 -3.38 4.16
C SER A 200 -2.31 -2.33 4.13
N TYR A 201 -3.00 -2.11 5.24
CA TYR A 201 -3.98 -1.03 5.39
C TYR A 201 -3.25 0.27 5.76
N PRO A 202 -3.65 1.47 5.29
CA PRO A 202 -4.98 2.03 5.45
C PRO A 202 -5.68 2.29 4.11
N PRO A 203 -7.01 2.33 4.04
CA PRO A 203 -7.67 2.50 2.76
C PRO A 203 -7.45 3.96 2.34
N SER A 204 -7.06 4.16 1.10
CA SER A 204 -7.96 4.92 0.26
C SER A 204 -7.96 4.29 -1.12
N VAL A 205 -9.16 4.11 -1.67
CA VAL A 205 -9.41 3.84 -3.09
C VAL A 205 -8.99 5.01 -4.00
N ALA A 206 -8.46 6.09 -3.41
CA ALA A 206 -7.69 7.14 -4.07
C ALA A 206 -6.21 6.95 -3.76
N ALA A 207 -5.31 7.30 -4.70
CA ALA A 207 -3.88 7.30 -4.46
C ALA A 207 -3.57 7.96 -3.10
N VAL A 208 -2.80 7.28 -2.24
CA VAL A 208 -2.34 7.80 -0.96
C VAL A 208 -1.85 9.24 -1.16
N GLN A 209 -2.62 10.21 -0.68
CA GLN A 209 -2.27 11.62 -0.83
C GLN A 209 -1.28 11.97 0.28
N ILE A 210 -0.04 12.22 -0.11
CA ILE A 210 1.01 12.76 0.76
C ILE A 210 1.00 14.26 0.58
N ALA A 211 0.64 15.00 1.63
CA ALA A 211 0.79 16.44 1.62
C ALA A 211 2.27 16.80 1.72
N THR A 212 2.75 17.53 0.72
CA THR A 212 4.11 18.08 0.71
C THR A 212 4.31 19.01 1.90
N ASN A 213 5.30 18.75 2.72
CA ASN A 213 5.69 19.65 3.80
C ASN A 213 7.17 20.02 3.62
N SER A 214 7.41 21.23 3.12
CA SER A 214 8.77 21.76 2.86
C SER A 214 9.56 22.08 4.12
N THR A 215 9.00 21.85 5.31
CA THR A 215 9.64 22.17 6.60
C THR A 215 9.97 20.95 7.44
N ALA A 216 9.55 19.75 7.03
CA ALA A 216 9.90 18.52 7.74
C ALA A 216 11.41 18.23 7.55
N THR A 217 12.13 18.15 8.67
CA THR A 217 13.59 17.93 8.73
C THR A 217 13.93 16.71 9.58
N THR A 218 14.79 15.83 9.09
CA THR A 218 15.29 14.64 9.79
C THR A 218 16.44 15.06 10.68
N ASN A 219 16.97 14.12 11.45
CA ASN A 219 18.12 14.36 12.32
C ASN A 219 19.40 14.83 11.62
N ASP A 220 19.58 14.51 10.33
CA ASP A 220 20.68 15.03 9.52
C ASP A 220 20.40 16.45 8.97
N GLY A 221 19.24 17.03 9.29
CA GLY A 221 18.79 18.32 8.79
C GLY A 221 18.34 18.30 7.33
N SER A 222 18.30 17.14 6.67
CA SER A 222 17.81 17.04 5.31
C SER A 222 16.30 17.26 5.25
N ILE A 223 15.82 17.86 4.16
CA ILE A 223 14.40 18.02 3.86
C ILE A 223 14.13 17.18 2.62
N PHE A 224 13.20 16.23 2.71
CA PHE A 224 12.75 15.49 1.54
C PHE A 224 11.25 15.20 1.61
N THR A 225 10.62 15.12 0.44
CA THR A 225 9.22 14.69 0.32
C THR A 225 9.21 13.16 0.26
N PRO A 226 8.60 12.45 1.22
CA PRO A 226 8.47 11.00 1.13
C PRO A 226 7.67 10.64 -0.12
N ILE A 227 8.13 9.64 -0.85
CA ILE A 227 7.43 9.09 -2.02
C ILE A 227 6.74 7.78 -1.70
N VAL A 228 6.97 7.24 -0.49
CA VAL A 228 6.35 6.02 -0.01
C VAL A 228 5.94 6.14 1.46
N ILE A 229 4.80 5.54 1.77
CA ILE A 229 4.41 5.17 3.13
C ILE A 229 4.78 3.70 3.31
N TYR A 230 5.38 3.34 4.45
CA TYR A 230 5.63 1.95 4.79
C TYR A 230 4.35 1.35 5.40
N PRO A 231 3.50 0.65 4.62
CA PRO A 231 2.14 0.33 5.04
C PRO A 231 2.08 -0.68 6.17
N ASN A 232 3.18 -1.41 6.43
CA ASN A 232 3.25 -2.39 7.51
C ASN A 232 3.70 -1.77 8.84
N PHE A 233 3.88 -0.45 8.91
CA PHE A 233 4.38 0.24 10.10
C PHE A 233 3.57 1.50 10.39
N TRP A 234 2.29 1.30 10.70
CA TRP A 234 1.40 2.37 11.16
C TRP A 234 0.76 2.06 12.51
N PHE A 235 0.38 3.12 13.20
CA PHE A 235 -0.14 3.09 14.54
C PHE A 235 -1.38 3.96 14.62
N THR A 236 -2.39 3.48 15.32
CA THR A 236 -3.52 4.30 15.73
C THR A 236 -3.36 4.62 17.20
N THR A 237 -3.42 5.90 17.56
CA THR A 237 -3.39 6.35 18.95
C THR A 237 -4.74 6.96 19.32
N THR A 238 -5.27 6.58 20.47
CA THR A 238 -6.46 7.20 21.05
C THR A 238 -6.20 7.56 22.50
N TYR A 239 -6.91 8.57 22.99
CA TYR A 239 -6.85 9.00 24.38
C TYR A 239 -8.25 9.36 24.85
N THR A 240 -8.66 8.82 25.99
CA THR A 240 -10.05 8.89 26.42
C THR A 240 -10.33 10.01 27.43
N GLY A 241 -9.32 10.73 27.94
CA GLY A 241 -9.37 11.63 29.12
C GLY A 241 -10.37 12.81 29.10
N ASN A 242 -10.24 13.79 30.01
CA ASN A 242 -11.24 14.85 30.11
C ASN A 242 -11.09 15.90 28.98
N ASP A 243 -11.99 15.81 28.00
CA ASP A 243 -11.90 16.47 26.70
C ASP A 243 -12.64 17.80 26.58
N LYS A 244 -13.30 18.30 27.65
CA LYS A 244 -14.13 19.52 27.56
C LYS A 244 -13.39 20.72 26.95
N LEU A 245 -12.07 20.72 26.99
CA LEU A 245 -11.21 21.84 26.64
C LEU A 245 -9.86 21.46 25.95
N GLY A 246 -9.61 20.17 25.64
CA GLY A 246 -8.48 19.73 24.78
C GLY A 246 -7.06 20.05 25.26
N TYR A 247 -6.66 19.62 26.47
CA TYR A 247 -5.40 20.06 27.09
C TYR A 247 -4.23 19.05 27.07
N ALA A 248 -4.42 17.83 26.56
CA ALA A 248 -3.33 16.86 26.54
C ALA A 248 -2.36 17.16 25.39
N THR A 249 -1.09 17.39 25.72
CA THR A 249 -0.03 17.49 24.71
C THR A 249 0.98 16.38 24.95
N TYR A 250 1.42 15.75 23.87
CA TYR A 250 2.30 14.61 23.94
C TYR A 250 3.32 14.62 22.81
N ASP A 251 4.40 13.89 23.05
CA ASP A 251 5.37 13.54 22.02
C ASP A 251 5.16 12.07 21.64
N VAL A 252 5.27 11.77 20.36
CA VAL A 252 5.33 10.39 19.85
C VAL A 252 6.78 10.03 19.66
N SER A 253 7.21 8.91 20.22
CA SER A 253 8.53 8.34 19.97
C SER A 253 8.38 6.91 19.44
N ILE A 254 8.93 6.65 18.25
CA ILE A 254 8.93 5.33 17.59
C ILE A 254 10.35 4.79 17.58
N ASP A 255 10.56 3.65 18.22
CA ASP A 255 11.78 2.87 18.14
C ASP A 255 11.81 2.09 16.83
N LEU A 256 12.86 2.29 16.05
CA LEU A 256 13.10 1.58 14.80
C LEU A 256 13.74 0.21 15.02
N ASP A 257 14.10 -0.15 16.25
CA ASP A 257 14.77 -1.43 16.52
C ASP A 257 13.87 -2.62 16.15
N GLY A 258 14.47 -3.60 15.49
CA GLY A 258 13.74 -4.74 14.92
C GLY A 258 12.87 -4.44 13.69
N LEU A 259 12.76 -3.18 13.24
CA LEU A 259 12.07 -2.84 12.00
C LEU A 259 13.01 -3.03 10.80
N THR A 260 12.53 -3.72 9.76
CA THR A 260 13.24 -3.82 8.48
C THR A 260 12.79 -2.70 7.57
N LEU A 261 13.56 -1.61 7.55
CA LEU A 261 13.28 -0.43 6.73
C LEU A 261 14.26 -0.31 5.56
N PRO A 262 13.81 0.13 4.38
CA PRO A 262 14.65 0.24 3.18
C PRO A 262 15.83 1.20 3.33
N ASN A 263 15.57 2.33 3.97
CA ASN A 263 16.57 3.31 4.30
C ASN A 263 16.20 3.93 5.65
N PRO A 264 16.70 3.36 6.77
CA PRO A 264 16.38 3.86 8.12
C PRO A 264 16.88 5.28 8.37
N ASP A 265 17.84 5.78 7.57
CA ASP A 265 18.39 7.13 7.67
C ASP A 265 17.52 8.19 6.98
N ARG A 266 16.55 7.76 6.16
CA ARG A 266 15.62 8.63 5.43
C ARG A 266 14.18 8.27 5.73
N VAL A 267 13.80 8.40 7.01
CA VAL A 267 12.46 8.09 7.51
C VAL A 267 11.90 9.26 8.32
N TYR A 268 10.61 9.51 8.15
CA TYR A 268 9.82 10.45 8.95
C TYR A 268 8.58 9.78 9.53
N ILE A 269 8.10 10.37 10.61
CA ILE A 269 6.75 10.13 11.11
C ILE A 269 5.80 11.05 10.34
N MET A 270 4.78 10.47 9.73
CA MET A 270 3.64 11.18 9.18
C MET A 270 2.42 10.98 10.07
N LYS A 271 1.49 11.95 10.05
CA LYS A 271 0.20 11.83 10.74
C LYS A 271 -0.96 12.22 9.84
N ARG A 272 -2.15 11.73 10.15
CA ARG A 272 -3.42 12.21 9.57
C ARG A 272 -4.48 12.23 10.67
N ALA A 273 -5.30 13.29 10.74
CA ALA A 273 -6.28 13.43 11.82
C ALA A 273 -7.56 12.62 11.56
N ASP A 274 -7.90 12.42 10.29
CA ASP A 274 -9.00 11.58 9.82
C ASP A 274 -8.51 10.59 8.75
N MET A 275 -9.22 9.48 8.53
CA MET A 275 -8.89 8.53 7.47
C MET A 275 -9.04 9.10 6.05
N THR A 276 -9.86 10.14 5.89
CA THR A 276 -10.07 10.87 4.63
C THR A 276 -9.05 11.99 4.42
N ASP A 277 -8.28 12.35 5.44
CA ASP A 277 -7.23 13.35 5.34
C ASP A 277 -5.99 12.82 4.61
N SER A 278 -5.28 13.74 3.94
CA SER A 278 -3.95 13.46 3.42
C SER A 278 -2.95 13.25 4.57
N TRP A 279 -1.99 12.35 4.37
CA TRP A 279 -0.88 12.19 5.30
C TRP A 279 0.01 13.43 5.30
N GLN A 280 0.29 13.96 6.49
CA GLN A 280 1.07 15.17 6.70
C GLN A 280 2.42 14.80 7.34
N CYS A 281 3.53 15.17 6.71
CA CYS A 281 4.86 14.97 7.32
C CYS A 281 4.99 15.81 8.59
N GLN A 282 5.58 15.23 9.63
CA GLN A 282 5.86 15.91 10.89
C GLN A 282 7.35 16.20 11.03
N ASN A 283 7.69 17.25 11.80
CA ASN A 283 9.07 17.55 12.17
C ASN A 283 9.60 16.42 13.07
N THR A 284 10.31 15.47 12.45
CA THR A 284 10.77 14.25 13.12
C THR A 284 12.23 14.40 13.49
N THR A 285 12.50 14.41 14.79
CA THR A 285 13.87 14.32 15.31
C THR A 285 14.27 12.86 15.46
N ARG A 286 15.58 12.54 15.44
CA ARG A 286 16.07 11.18 15.68
C ARG A 286 17.19 11.20 16.71
N ALA A 287 17.12 10.30 17.69
CA ALA A 287 18.19 10.06 18.63
C ALA A 287 18.49 8.55 18.65
N GLY A 288 19.59 8.14 18.02
CA GLY A 288 19.87 6.71 17.82
C GLY A 288 18.80 6.04 16.95
N ASN A 289 18.11 5.04 17.49
CA ASN A 289 17.02 4.34 16.80
C ASN A 289 15.63 4.93 17.06
N ILE A 290 15.52 5.98 17.89
CA ILE A 290 14.22 6.56 18.23
C ILE A 290 13.93 7.76 17.34
N LEU A 291 12.82 7.71 16.61
CA LEU A 291 12.22 8.86 15.92
C LEU A 291 11.21 9.55 16.85
N THR A 292 11.26 10.87 16.96
CA THR A 292 10.38 11.62 17.87
C THR A 292 9.72 12.81 17.16
N VAL A 293 8.40 12.93 17.33
CA VAL A 293 7.61 14.12 16.98
C VAL A 293 7.04 14.70 18.26
N SER A 294 7.32 15.99 18.51
CA SER A 294 6.94 16.64 19.76
C SER A 294 5.76 17.61 19.63
N GLY A 295 5.06 17.85 20.74
CA GLY A 295 4.05 18.91 20.86
C GLY A 295 2.74 18.60 20.13
N LEU A 296 2.39 17.33 19.97
CA LEU A 296 1.13 16.90 19.38
C LEU A 296 0.00 17.09 20.39
N ASN A 297 -1.17 17.49 19.91
CA ASN A 297 -2.36 17.79 20.73
C ASN A 297 -3.64 17.15 20.16
N ILE A 298 -3.50 16.31 19.13
CA ILE A 298 -4.58 15.57 18.49
C ILE A 298 -4.11 14.13 18.37
N PHE A 299 -4.81 13.23 19.05
CA PHE A 299 -4.63 11.79 18.93
C PHE A 299 -5.14 11.33 17.57
N CYS A 300 -4.32 10.58 16.86
CA CYS A 300 -4.52 10.32 15.45
C CYS A 300 -3.72 9.11 14.96
N ASP A 301 -3.79 8.84 13.66
CA ASP A 301 -2.97 7.82 13.02
C ASP A 301 -1.57 8.35 12.73
N PHE A 302 -0.57 7.51 12.97
CA PHE A 302 0.83 7.73 12.62
C PHE A 302 1.32 6.65 11.67
N VAL A 303 2.25 6.99 10.80
CA VAL A 303 2.93 6.03 9.93
C VAL A 303 4.36 6.42 9.67
N LEU A 304 5.22 5.42 9.45
CA LEU A 304 6.56 5.64 8.94
C LEU A 304 6.53 5.81 7.42
N ALA A 305 7.23 6.82 6.93
CA ALA A 305 7.35 7.10 5.50
C ALA A 305 8.79 7.45 5.15
N GLY A 306 9.19 7.19 3.91
CA GLY A 306 10.57 7.41 3.48
C GLY A 306 10.68 7.77 2.01
N ASN A 307 11.92 7.85 1.53
CA ASN A 307 12.22 8.20 0.14
C ASN A 307 12.70 7.03 -0.71
N ASP A 308 13.00 5.89 -0.09
CA ASP A 308 13.62 4.74 -0.75
C ASP A 308 12.77 3.48 -0.54
N GLN A 309 12.60 2.70 -1.61
CA GLN A 309 12.04 1.34 -1.59
C GLN A 309 13.16 0.32 -1.37
N PRO A 310 12.95 -0.77 -0.63
CA PRO A 310 13.96 -1.81 -0.53
C PRO A 310 14.03 -2.49 -1.90
N SER A 311 15.23 -2.80 -2.40
CA SER A 311 15.34 -3.59 -3.63
C SER A 311 14.68 -4.95 -3.34
N PRO A 312 13.57 -5.32 -4.01
CA PRO A 312 12.82 -6.54 -3.69
C PRO A 312 13.60 -7.82 -4.03
N VAL A 313 14.67 -7.66 -4.79
CA VAL A 313 15.57 -8.73 -5.22
C VAL A 313 17.01 -8.31 -4.98
N GLU A 314 17.79 -9.27 -4.48
CA GLU A 314 19.25 -9.24 -4.56
C GLU A 314 19.68 -10.09 -5.75
N LEU A 315 20.36 -9.49 -6.73
CA LEU A 315 20.87 -10.21 -7.90
C LEU A 315 22.22 -10.85 -7.58
N ALA A 316 22.31 -12.15 -7.83
CA ALA A 316 23.57 -12.88 -7.80
C ALA A 316 24.32 -12.79 -9.15
N SER A 317 23.60 -12.73 -10.27
CA SER A 317 24.21 -12.56 -11.59
C SER A 317 23.25 -11.96 -12.61
N PHE A 318 23.78 -11.25 -13.61
CA PHE A 318 23.06 -10.87 -14.82
C PHE A 318 24.03 -10.78 -16.00
N VAL A 319 23.90 -11.71 -16.95
CA VAL A 319 24.82 -11.90 -18.08
C VAL A 319 24.05 -12.12 -19.39
N SER A 320 24.75 -12.02 -20.51
CA SER A 320 24.21 -12.25 -21.86
C SER A 320 25.08 -13.22 -22.65
N VAL A 321 24.45 -14.05 -23.47
CA VAL A 321 25.09 -14.93 -24.45
C VAL A 321 24.58 -14.58 -25.84
N ILE A 322 25.47 -14.41 -26.80
CA ILE A 322 25.14 -14.04 -28.18
C ILE A 322 25.27 -15.27 -29.09
N ASN A 323 24.24 -15.55 -29.88
CA ASN A 323 24.26 -16.57 -30.92
C ASN A 323 23.65 -16.01 -32.22
N GLY A 324 24.50 -15.51 -33.12
CA GLY A 324 24.07 -14.86 -34.35
C GLY A 324 23.23 -13.61 -34.08
N ARG A 325 21.93 -13.68 -34.39
CA ARG A 325 20.94 -12.60 -34.19
C ARG A 325 20.09 -12.77 -32.92
N GLU A 326 20.48 -13.70 -32.05
CA GLU A 326 19.82 -13.98 -30.78
C GLU A 326 20.72 -13.58 -29.62
N VAL A 327 20.14 -12.90 -28.63
CA VAL A 327 20.77 -12.60 -27.34
C VAL A 327 19.97 -13.32 -26.27
N THR A 328 20.60 -14.26 -25.60
CA THR A 328 20.03 -14.92 -24.42
C THR A 328 20.51 -14.20 -23.17
N LEU A 329 19.59 -13.55 -22.48
CA LEU A 329 19.82 -12.99 -21.15
C LEU A 329 19.64 -14.08 -20.10
N ILE A 330 20.56 -14.15 -19.15
CA ILE A 330 20.55 -15.11 -18.05
C ILE A 330 20.82 -14.33 -16.76
N TRP A 331 19.96 -14.50 -15.75
CA TRP A 331 20.16 -13.89 -14.45
C TRP A 331 19.79 -14.85 -13.33
N SER A 332 20.38 -14.61 -12.17
CA SER A 332 20.03 -15.31 -10.95
C SER A 332 19.87 -14.35 -9.78
N THR A 333 18.91 -14.67 -8.91
CA THR A 333 18.66 -13.97 -7.65
C THR A 333 19.31 -14.77 -6.52
N SER A 334 19.85 -14.09 -5.51
CA SER A 334 20.25 -14.74 -4.24
C SER A 334 19.05 -14.87 -3.30
N SER A 335 18.18 -13.87 -3.29
CA SER A 335 16.89 -13.84 -2.59
C SER A 335 15.88 -12.94 -3.29
N GLU A 336 14.60 -13.24 -3.10
CA GLU A 336 13.45 -12.47 -3.58
C GLU A 336 12.48 -12.24 -2.42
N THR A 337 11.93 -11.03 -2.34
CA THR A 337 10.86 -10.67 -1.41
C THR A 337 9.73 -10.04 -2.20
N ASN A 338 8.53 -10.63 -2.15
CA ASN A 338 7.34 -10.10 -2.80
C ASN A 338 7.49 -9.89 -4.33
N ASN A 339 8.39 -10.62 -5.00
CA ASN A 339 8.74 -10.41 -6.40
C ASN A 339 7.65 -10.92 -7.35
N SER A 340 6.99 -10.01 -8.08
CA SER A 340 6.00 -10.32 -9.11
C SER A 340 6.68 -10.78 -10.41
N GLY A 341 7.82 -10.18 -10.77
CA GLY A 341 8.62 -10.61 -11.91
C GLY A 341 9.51 -9.51 -12.50
N PHE A 342 9.97 -9.75 -13.72
CA PHE A 342 10.95 -8.93 -14.41
C PHE A 342 10.43 -8.50 -15.78
N ASP A 343 10.28 -7.20 -15.97
CA ASP A 343 10.20 -6.59 -17.29
C ASP A 343 11.61 -6.57 -17.91
N ILE A 344 11.77 -7.20 -19.08
CA ILE A 344 13.02 -7.17 -19.83
C ILE A 344 12.95 -5.98 -20.77
N GLU A 345 13.88 -5.05 -20.62
CA GLU A 345 13.96 -3.85 -21.42
C GLU A 345 15.26 -3.82 -22.22
N ARG A 346 15.18 -3.29 -23.44
CA ARG A 346 16.30 -3.12 -24.36
C ARG A 346 16.30 -1.71 -24.92
N THR A 347 17.50 -1.19 -25.18
CA THR A 347 17.69 -0.02 -26.03
C THR A 347 18.87 -0.21 -26.98
N SER A 348 18.87 0.51 -28.09
CA SER A 348 20.05 0.70 -28.94
C SER A 348 20.89 1.86 -28.41
N VAL A 349 22.16 1.97 -28.80
CA VAL A 349 22.98 3.16 -28.48
C VAL A 349 22.25 4.42 -28.98
N ASN A 350 21.83 5.28 -28.04
CA ASN A 350 21.00 6.50 -28.23
C ASN A 350 19.49 6.29 -28.49
N GLY A 351 18.96 5.10 -28.22
CA GLY A 351 17.52 4.83 -28.28
C GLY A 351 16.77 5.14 -26.98
N ASN A 352 15.45 4.96 -27.02
CA ASN A 352 14.63 4.86 -25.81
C ASN A 352 14.58 3.41 -25.33
N TRP A 353 14.43 3.21 -24.03
CA TRP A 353 14.16 1.88 -23.46
C TRP A 353 12.80 1.37 -23.93
N SER A 354 12.74 0.12 -24.35
CA SER A 354 11.52 -0.56 -24.77
C SER A 354 11.41 -1.91 -24.07
N LYS A 355 10.23 -2.22 -23.53
CA LYS A 355 9.92 -3.55 -22.99
C LYS A 355 9.83 -4.57 -24.12
N ILE A 356 10.64 -5.62 -24.04
CA ILE A 356 10.69 -6.71 -25.03
C ILE A 356 10.15 -8.04 -24.49
N GLY A 357 9.95 -8.15 -23.17
CA GLY A 357 9.42 -9.36 -22.55
C GLY A 357 9.07 -9.17 -21.08
N PHE A 358 8.41 -10.16 -20.51
CA PHE A 358 8.17 -10.27 -19.07
C PHE A 358 8.37 -11.73 -18.64
N ILE A 359 9.07 -11.93 -17.53
CA ILE A 359 9.24 -13.24 -16.90
C ILE A 359 8.69 -13.16 -15.47
N PRO A 360 7.72 -14.00 -15.09
CA PRO A 360 7.16 -13.99 -13.73
C PRO A 360 8.22 -14.40 -12.69
N GLY A 361 8.16 -13.75 -11.53
CA GLY A 361 8.99 -14.04 -10.35
C GLY A 361 8.46 -15.23 -9.54
N ASN A 362 9.15 -15.58 -8.46
CA ASN A 362 8.70 -16.64 -7.53
C ASN A 362 8.07 -16.08 -6.23
N GLY A 363 7.78 -14.78 -6.16
CA GLY A 363 7.28 -14.15 -4.95
C GLY A 363 8.37 -13.97 -3.91
N THR A 364 8.23 -14.64 -2.75
CA THR A 364 9.20 -14.56 -1.67
C THR A 364 9.98 -15.88 -1.58
N THR A 365 11.28 -15.82 -1.78
CA THR A 365 12.20 -16.96 -1.68
C THR A 365 13.55 -16.52 -1.15
N SER A 366 14.09 -17.24 -0.17
CA SER A 366 15.48 -17.08 0.29
C SER A 366 16.47 -17.99 -0.43
N SER A 367 15.98 -18.85 -1.34
CA SER A 367 16.79 -19.74 -2.15
C SER A 367 17.10 -19.12 -3.51
N PRO A 368 18.30 -19.32 -4.07
CA PRO A 368 18.64 -18.78 -5.39
C PRO A 368 17.75 -19.31 -6.50
N VAL A 369 17.28 -18.41 -7.37
CA VAL A 369 16.48 -18.75 -8.56
C VAL A 369 17.19 -18.25 -9.82
N SER A 370 17.13 -19.04 -10.89
CA SER A 370 17.71 -18.68 -12.19
C SER A 370 16.63 -18.51 -13.25
N TYR A 371 16.83 -17.53 -14.13
CA TYR A 371 15.91 -17.14 -15.18
C TYR A 371 16.64 -16.97 -16.51
N SER A 372 15.89 -17.04 -17.62
CA SER A 372 16.42 -16.74 -18.94
C SER A 372 15.39 -16.11 -19.87
N PHE A 373 15.85 -15.28 -20.79
CA PHE A 373 15.03 -14.66 -21.83
C PHE A 373 15.80 -14.57 -23.15
N ALA A 374 15.19 -14.98 -24.26
CA ALA A 374 15.80 -14.95 -25.59
C ALA A 374 15.23 -13.81 -26.44
N ASP A 375 16.05 -12.82 -26.75
CA ASP A 375 15.75 -11.74 -27.67
C ASP A 375 16.24 -12.08 -29.07
N ARG A 376 15.34 -12.14 -30.06
CA ARG A 376 15.59 -12.75 -31.37
C ARG A 376 15.43 -11.77 -32.53
N GLY A 377 16.20 -12.01 -33.59
CA GLY A 377 16.05 -11.31 -34.86
C GLY A 377 16.61 -9.90 -34.84
N LEU A 378 17.60 -9.64 -33.99
CA LEU A 378 18.26 -8.34 -33.88
C LEU A 378 18.95 -7.94 -35.17
N ASN A 379 18.97 -6.64 -35.45
CA ASN A 379 19.80 -6.06 -36.50
C ASN A 379 21.23 -5.86 -35.96
N SER A 380 22.20 -5.72 -36.86
CA SER A 380 23.57 -5.40 -36.46
C SER A 380 23.63 -4.06 -35.73
N GLY A 381 24.40 -4.00 -34.65
CA GLY A 381 24.49 -2.83 -33.79
C GLY A 381 24.75 -3.19 -32.33
N ILE A 382 24.88 -2.15 -31.52
CA ILE A 382 25.14 -2.25 -30.09
C ILE A 382 23.83 -2.02 -29.32
N TYR A 383 23.55 -2.92 -28.37
CA TYR A 383 22.36 -2.91 -27.53
C TYR A 383 22.73 -2.92 -26.06
N ASN A 384 21.92 -2.22 -25.26
CA ASN A 384 21.93 -2.29 -23.81
C ASN A 384 20.67 -2.99 -23.32
N TYR A 385 20.82 -3.77 -22.26
CA TYR A 385 19.74 -4.49 -21.61
C TYR A 385 19.65 -4.12 -20.14
N ARG A 386 18.43 -4.10 -19.61
CA ARG A 386 18.19 -4.01 -18.17
C ARG A 386 16.96 -4.82 -17.79
N LEU A 387 16.93 -5.25 -16.54
CA LEU A 387 15.75 -5.81 -15.90
C LEU A 387 15.08 -4.67 -15.12
N ARG A 388 13.76 -4.55 -15.28
CA ARG A 388 12.90 -3.79 -14.38
C ARG A 388 12.15 -4.81 -13.53
N GLN A 389 12.67 -5.08 -12.34
CA GLN A 389 12.05 -5.98 -11.37
C GLN A 389 10.83 -5.28 -10.76
N ILE A 390 9.74 -6.01 -10.54
CA ILE A 390 8.46 -5.47 -10.03
C ILE A 390 7.96 -6.35 -8.89
N ASP A 391 7.47 -5.75 -7.79
CA ASP A 391 6.83 -6.46 -6.68
C ASP A 391 5.29 -6.57 -6.85
N PHE A 392 4.61 -7.35 -6.00
CA PHE A 392 3.13 -7.47 -6.07
C PHE A 392 2.37 -6.20 -5.67
N ASN A 393 3.06 -5.20 -5.11
CA ASN A 393 2.49 -3.90 -4.74
C ASN A 393 2.68 -2.84 -5.85
N GLY A 394 3.37 -3.19 -6.93
CA GLY A 394 3.63 -2.31 -8.08
C GLY A 394 4.93 -1.49 -7.99
N ASN A 395 5.73 -1.66 -6.93
CA ASN A 395 7.07 -1.05 -6.83
C ASN A 395 8.03 -1.73 -7.79
N PHE A 396 9.11 -1.03 -8.18
CA PHE A 396 10.08 -1.58 -9.11
C PHE A 396 11.52 -1.12 -8.86
N ALA A 397 12.48 -1.95 -9.27
CA ALA A 397 13.92 -1.67 -9.26
C ALA A 397 14.56 -1.98 -10.63
N TYR A 398 15.60 -1.23 -11.01
CA TYR A 398 16.33 -1.47 -12.26
C TYR A 398 17.67 -2.16 -12.01
N HIS A 399 17.99 -3.13 -12.87
CA HIS A 399 19.29 -3.80 -12.89
C HIS A 399 19.85 -3.81 -14.30
N ASN A 400 20.93 -3.06 -14.52
CA ASN A 400 21.55 -2.94 -15.84
C ASN A 400 22.49 -4.10 -16.12
N LEU A 401 22.51 -4.57 -17.36
CA LEU A 401 23.53 -5.50 -17.83
C LEU A 401 24.87 -4.77 -17.83
N SER A 402 25.91 -5.40 -17.29
CA SER A 402 27.21 -4.74 -17.09
C SER A 402 27.93 -4.39 -18.39
N ASN A 403 27.67 -5.12 -19.47
CA ASN A 403 28.33 -4.96 -20.76
C ASN A 403 27.32 -4.66 -21.86
N ASP A 404 27.76 -3.87 -22.84
CA ASP A 404 27.06 -3.68 -24.08
C ASP A 404 27.06 -4.97 -24.91
N VAL A 405 25.97 -5.23 -25.61
CA VAL A 405 25.80 -6.41 -26.47
C VAL A 405 25.93 -6.00 -27.93
N ASN A 406 27.00 -6.45 -28.58
CA ASN A 406 27.28 -6.13 -29.98
C ASN A 406 26.85 -7.25 -30.91
N ILE A 407 25.82 -7.01 -31.71
CA ILE A 407 25.44 -7.87 -32.84
C ILE A 407 26.28 -7.47 -34.05
N GLY A 408 27.18 -8.37 -34.43
CA GLY A 408 28.06 -8.18 -35.58
C GLY A 408 27.32 -8.08 -36.92
N ILE A 409 28.09 -7.84 -37.98
CA ILE A 409 27.60 -7.86 -39.36
C ILE A 409 27.65 -9.30 -39.92
N PRO A 410 26.77 -9.65 -40.88
CA PRO A 410 26.80 -10.96 -41.52
C PRO A 410 28.07 -11.15 -42.35
N GLU A 411 28.57 -12.39 -42.43
CA GLU A 411 29.77 -12.73 -43.22
C GLU A 411 29.49 -12.83 -44.72
N LYS A 412 28.22 -13.07 -45.10
CA LYS A 412 27.82 -13.31 -46.49
C LYS A 412 26.50 -12.63 -46.81
N TYR A 413 26.31 -12.34 -48.09
CA TYR A 413 25.00 -11.94 -48.60
C TYR A 413 23.99 -13.08 -48.46
N SER A 414 22.74 -12.74 -48.14
CA SER A 414 21.64 -13.70 -48.03
C SER A 414 20.31 -13.02 -48.34
N LEU A 415 19.40 -13.76 -48.95
CA LEU A 415 17.99 -13.41 -49.06
C LEU A 415 17.15 -14.53 -48.45
N SER A 416 16.46 -14.23 -47.36
CA SER A 416 15.61 -15.20 -46.67
C SER A 416 14.27 -15.35 -47.37
N GLN A 417 13.66 -16.53 -47.24
CA GLN A 417 12.26 -16.72 -47.57
C GLN A 417 11.39 -15.78 -46.70
N ASN A 418 10.41 -15.12 -47.31
CA ASN A 418 9.49 -14.26 -46.60
C ASN A 418 8.67 -15.07 -45.57
N TYR A 419 8.36 -14.46 -44.42
CA TYR A 419 7.53 -15.08 -43.40
C TYR A 419 6.44 -14.12 -42.90
N PRO A 420 5.17 -14.55 -42.86
CA PRO A 420 4.67 -15.85 -43.33
C PRO A 420 4.74 -16.00 -44.87
N ASN A 421 4.72 -17.24 -45.38
CA ASN A 421 4.53 -17.57 -46.80
C ASN A 421 3.78 -18.92 -46.91
N PRO A 422 2.54 -18.97 -47.43
CA PRO A 422 1.75 -17.85 -47.96
C PRO A 422 1.42 -16.76 -46.92
N PHE A 423 1.07 -15.55 -47.36
CA PHE A 423 0.74 -14.42 -46.48
C PHE A 423 -0.51 -13.67 -46.93
N ASN A 424 -1.12 -12.90 -46.02
CA ASN A 424 -2.30 -12.06 -46.27
C ASN A 424 -2.35 -10.85 -45.31
N PRO A 425 -2.40 -9.60 -45.79
CA PRO A 425 -1.71 -9.09 -46.98
C PRO A 425 -0.26 -8.69 -46.65
N SER A 426 0.21 -8.90 -45.41
CA SER A 426 1.53 -8.45 -44.96
C SER A 426 2.52 -9.58 -44.68
N THR A 427 3.79 -9.37 -45.01
CA THR A 427 4.90 -10.30 -44.73
C THR A 427 6.19 -9.54 -44.44
N LYS A 428 7.20 -10.24 -43.94
CA LYS A 428 8.56 -9.71 -43.72
C LYS A 428 9.55 -10.46 -44.60
N ILE A 429 10.50 -9.73 -45.19
CA ILE A 429 11.61 -10.29 -45.98
C ILE A 429 12.91 -9.86 -45.31
N ASN A 430 13.72 -10.84 -44.91
CA ASN A 430 15.03 -10.59 -44.30
C ASN A 430 16.13 -10.74 -45.35
N TYR A 431 17.13 -9.87 -45.31
CA TYR A 431 18.31 -9.94 -46.16
C TYR A 431 19.54 -9.44 -45.42
N ASP A 432 20.70 -9.99 -45.80
CA ASP A 432 21.96 -9.82 -45.09
C ASP A 432 22.96 -9.14 -46.02
N LEU A 433 23.67 -8.13 -45.52
CA LEU A 433 24.69 -7.37 -46.26
C LEU A 433 26.03 -7.40 -45.51
N PRO A 434 27.08 -8.06 -46.04
CA PRO A 434 28.40 -8.08 -45.41
C PRO A 434 29.18 -6.77 -45.58
N VAL A 435 28.82 -5.93 -46.54
CA VAL A 435 29.45 -4.63 -46.82
C VAL A 435 28.40 -3.59 -47.22
N ASP A 436 28.73 -2.32 -47.04
CA ASP A 436 27.90 -1.19 -47.46
C ASP A 436 27.68 -1.22 -48.98
N GLY A 437 26.47 -0.89 -49.43
CA GLY A 437 26.18 -0.86 -50.86
C GLY A 437 24.76 -0.47 -51.22
N LYS A 438 24.55 -0.22 -52.52
CA LYS A 438 23.21 0.00 -53.06
C LYS A 438 22.46 -1.33 -53.15
N VAL A 439 21.29 -1.38 -52.53
CA VAL A 439 20.40 -2.55 -52.53
C VAL A 439 19.13 -2.24 -53.28
N SER A 440 18.74 -3.13 -54.19
CA SER A 440 17.43 -3.11 -54.85
C SER A 440 16.70 -4.42 -54.62
N ILE A 441 15.51 -4.35 -54.00
CA ILE A 441 14.57 -5.47 -53.92
C ILE A 441 13.35 -5.10 -54.75
N ARG A 442 13.10 -5.86 -55.83
CA ARG A 442 12.00 -5.64 -56.77
C ARG A 442 11.12 -6.87 -56.85
N LEU A 443 9.82 -6.66 -56.99
CA LEU A 443 8.77 -7.67 -57.03
C LEU A 443 8.21 -7.79 -58.45
N PHE A 444 8.06 -9.01 -58.93
CA PHE A 444 7.59 -9.35 -60.26
C PHE A 444 6.42 -10.33 -60.20
N ASP A 445 5.47 -10.19 -61.11
CA ASP A 445 4.42 -11.20 -61.33
C ASP A 445 4.92 -12.38 -62.17
N ILE A 446 4.06 -13.37 -62.41
CA ILE A 446 4.40 -14.57 -63.18
C ILE A 446 4.74 -14.29 -64.65
N SER A 447 4.33 -13.13 -65.18
CA SER A 447 4.66 -12.70 -66.55
C SER A 447 6.02 -11.99 -66.63
N GLY A 448 6.69 -11.78 -65.50
CA GLY A 448 7.96 -11.07 -65.40
C GLY A 448 7.80 -9.55 -65.38
N LYS A 449 6.57 -9.04 -65.22
CA LYS A 449 6.33 -7.59 -65.08
C LYS A 449 6.67 -7.16 -63.65
N GLU A 450 7.46 -6.09 -63.51
CA GLU A 450 7.71 -5.46 -62.21
C GLU A 450 6.42 -4.82 -61.69
N VAL A 451 5.98 -5.23 -60.49
CA VAL A 451 4.74 -4.77 -59.86
C VAL A 451 4.97 -3.89 -58.64
N ALA A 452 6.15 -3.98 -58.01
CA ALA A 452 6.54 -3.11 -56.91
C ALA A 452 8.07 -3.09 -56.73
N THR A 453 8.59 -1.95 -56.27
CA THR A 453 9.96 -1.85 -55.74
C THR A 453 9.87 -1.76 -54.21
N LEU A 454 10.45 -2.72 -53.50
CA LEU A 454 10.40 -2.80 -52.02
C LEU A 454 11.55 -2.05 -51.36
N VAL A 455 12.72 -2.05 -51.99
CA VAL A 455 13.93 -1.35 -51.54
C VAL A 455 14.67 -0.86 -52.80
N ASN A 456 15.19 0.37 -52.78
CA ASN A 456 16.08 0.90 -53.83
C ASN A 456 16.92 2.06 -53.28
N GLU A 457 17.81 1.74 -52.34
CA GLU A 457 18.59 2.74 -51.59
C GLU A 457 19.97 2.19 -51.21
N VAL A 458 20.86 3.07 -50.74
CA VAL A 458 22.15 2.66 -50.15
C VAL A 458 21.89 2.21 -48.72
N LYS A 459 22.37 1.01 -48.37
CA LYS A 459 22.30 0.42 -47.04
C LYS A 459 23.71 0.15 -46.51
N THR A 460 23.87 0.30 -45.20
CA THR A 460 25.09 -0.13 -44.49
C THR A 460 25.12 -1.65 -44.34
N ALA A 461 26.31 -2.20 -44.11
CA ALA A 461 26.50 -3.59 -43.73
C ALA A 461 25.64 -3.93 -42.50
N GLY A 462 25.02 -5.10 -42.52
CA GLY A 462 24.20 -5.59 -41.41
C GLY A 462 23.06 -6.49 -41.84
N TYR A 463 22.30 -6.92 -40.84
CA TYR A 463 21.03 -7.61 -41.02
C TYR A 463 19.90 -6.60 -41.25
N HIS A 464 19.11 -6.81 -42.30
CA HIS A 464 18.00 -5.93 -42.68
C HIS A 464 16.69 -6.69 -42.82
N THR A 465 15.59 -6.00 -42.55
CA THR A 465 14.23 -6.51 -42.75
C THR A 465 13.42 -5.46 -43.48
N VAL A 466 12.74 -5.87 -44.56
CA VAL A 466 11.72 -5.04 -45.21
C VAL A 466 10.34 -5.62 -44.89
N GLN A 467 9.43 -4.74 -44.46
CA GLN A 467 8.03 -5.09 -44.26
C GLN A 467 7.27 -4.79 -45.55
N PHE A 468 6.56 -5.79 -46.07
CA PHE A 468 5.82 -5.67 -47.32
C PHE A 468 4.33 -5.86 -47.07
N ASN A 469 3.52 -4.88 -47.51
CA ASN A 469 2.07 -4.97 -47.53
C ASN A 469 1.59 -4.99 -48.99
N ALA A 470 0.94 -6.09 -49.37
CA ALA A 470 0.50 -6.38 -50.72
C ALA A 470 -1.02 -6.19 -50.93
N ALA A 471 -1.70 -5.40 -50.09
CA ALA A 471 -3.16 -5.23 -50.15
C ALA A 471 -3.69 -4.86 -51.55
N ASN A 472 -2.90 -4.10 -52.31
CA ASN A 472 -3.23 -3.62 -53.66
C ASN A 472 -2.90 -4.61 -54.79
N LEU A 473 -2.34 -5.78 -54.46
CA LEU A 473 -2.03 -6.82 -55.44
C LEU A 473 -3.09 -7.94 -55.42
N PRO A 474 -3.39 -8.59 -56.56
CA PRO A 474 -4.27 -9.76 -56.59
C PRO A 474 -3.59 -10.99 -55.96
N SER A 475 -4.37 -11.94 -55.45
CA SER A 475 -3.85 -13.24 -54.99
C SER A 475 -3.07 -13.93 -56.10
N GLY A 476 -1.94 -14.54 -55.75
CA GLY A 476 -1.08 -15.19 -56.74
C GLY A 476 0.34 -15.41 -56.28
N ALA A 477 1.13 -16.02 -57.16
CA ALA A 477 2.55 -16.19 -56.97
C ALA A 477 3.31 -14.99 -57.55
N TYR A 478 4.27 -14.49 -56.78
CA TYR A 478 5.18 -13.41 -57.18
C TYR A 478 6.62 -13.82 -56.88
N PHE A 479 7.55 -13.14 -57.53
CA PHE A 479 8.98 -13.33 -57.33
C PHE A 479 9.61 -12.03 -56.90
N TYR A 480 10.42 -12.06 -55.84
CA TYR A 480 11.24 -10.91 -55.45
C TYR A 480 12.70 -11.22 -55.71
N ILE A 481 13.38 -10.23 -56.28
CA ILE A 481 14.79 -10.30 -56.67
C ILE A 481 15.53 -9.23 -55.89
N ILE A 482 16.56 -9.62 -55.15
CA ILE A 482 17.53 -8.70 -54.56
C ILE A 482 18.70 -8.51 -55.51
N ASN A 483 19.20 -7.28 -55.63
CA ASN A 483 20.47 -6.94 -56.26
C ASN A 483 21.27 -6.08 -55.27
N ALA A 484 22.48 -6.51 -54.91
CA ALA A 484 23.40 -5.79 -54.03
C ALA A 484 24.85 -6.01 -54.49
N GLY A 485 25.44 -5.02 -55.16
CA GLY A 485 26.75 -5.19 -55.80
C GLY A 485 26.73 -6.31 -56.85
N SER A 486 27.57 -7.34 -56.67
CA SER A 486 27.59 -8.54 -57.52
C SER A 486 26.64 -9.66 -57.05
N PHE A 487 25.95 -9.49 -55.91
CA PHE A 487 25.01 -10.46 -55.40
C PHE A 487 23.62 -10.27 -56.00
N SER A 488 23.04 -11.36 -56.50
CA SER A 488 21.64 -11.44 -56.92
C SER A 488 21.05 -12.76 -56.47
N ASP A 489 19.88 -12.72 -55.84
CA ASP A 489 19.11 -13.92 -55.45
C ASP A 489 17.61 -13.65 -55.68
N THR A 490 16.87 -14.72 -55.96
CA THR A 490 15.45 -14.67 -56.29
C THR A 490 14.69 -15.66 -55.41
N LYS A 491 13.56 -15.22 -54.86
CA LYS A 491 12.66 -16.05 -54.06
C LYS A 491 11.22 -15.86 -54.49
N LYS A 492 10.41 -16.89 -54.25
CA LYS A 492 8.98 -16.91 -54.57
C LYS A 492 8.16 -16.58 -53.31
N LEU A 493 7.18 -15.70 -53.40
CA LEU A 493 6.18 -15.47 -52.36
C LEU A 493 4.76 -15.71 -52.91
N VAL A 494 3.85 -16.15 -52.04
CA VAL A 494 2.46 -16.47 -52.39
C VAL A 494 1.53 -15.58 -51.56
N LEU A 495 0.81 -14.69 -52.25
CA LEU A 495 -0.22 -13.85 -51.64
C LEU A 495 -1.57 -14.58 -51.70
N LEU A 496 -2.20 -14.73 -50.54
CA LEU A 496 -3.59 -15.17 -50.41
C LEU A 496 -4.43 -13.97 -49.97
N LYS A 497 -5.61 -13.79 -50.58
CA LYS A 497 -6.62 -12.85 -50.08
C LYS A 497 -7.70 -13.62 -49.36
#